data_AF-A0A9X9A5U7-F1
#
_entry.id   AF-A0A9X9A5U7-F1
#
_cell.length_a   1.000
_cell.length_b   1.000
_cell.length_c   1.000
_cell.angle_alpha   90.00
_cell.angle_beta   90.00
_cell.angle_gamma   90.00
#
_symmetry.space_group_name_H-M   'P 1'
#
loop_
_entity.id
_entity.type
_entity.pdbx_description
1 polymer ?
#
loop_
_entity_poly.entity_id
_entity_poly.type
_entity_poly.pdbx_seq_one_letter_code
_entity_poly.pdbx_strand_id
1 'polypeptide(L)'
;QQTVTMTKIVQDILNVVKYHYKMNLDENSFNYSRFVTHLRYFAQRLMQKELSSADDDFLYEQVKNKYEEAYCCTEKIEAYLQKAHNSHLSKDEKVYLTLHIHRVTKRNELCN
;
A
#
# COMPACT_ATOMS: atom_id res chain seq x y z
N GLN A 1 5.49 14.45 17.77
CA GLN A 1 6.29 13.19 17.62
C GLN A 1 5.57 12.15 16.75
N GLN A 2 4.25 11.95 16.91
CA GLN A 2 3.46 11.01 16.07
C GLN A 2 3.49 11.32 14.55
N THR A 3 3.48 12.60 14.16
CA THR A 3 3.48 13.03 12.75
C THR A 3 4.75 12.64 12.00
N VAL A 4 5.91 12.60 12.66
CA VAL A 4 7.20 12.25 12.03
C VAL A 4 7.22 10.76 11.68
N THR A 5 6.72 9.91 12.58
CA THR A 5 6.61 8.46 12.35
C THR A 5 5.64 8.15 11.22
N MET A 6 4.48 8.82 11.16
CA MET A 6 3.49 8.64 10.09
C MET A 6 4.09 8.98 8.72
N THR A 7 4.76 10.13 8.59
CA THR A 7 5.42 10.53 7.34
C THR A 7 6.49 9.51 6.92
N LYS A 8 7.24 8.95 7.88
CA LYS A 8 8.24 7.92 7.60
C LYS A 8 7.61 6.63 7.06
N ILE A 9 6.52 6.14 7.66
CA ILE A 9 5.80 4.95 7.17
C ILE A 9 5.33 5.17 5.73
N VAL A 10 4.72 6.33 5.44
CA VAL A 10 4.25 6.67 4.10
C VAL A 10 5.42 6.67 3.11
N GLN A 11 6.54 7.31 3.46
CA GLN A 11 7.71 7.38 2.59
C GLN A 11 8.33 6.00 2.35
N ASP A 12 8.46 5.18 3.39
CA ASP A 12 9.03 3.84 3.29
C ASP A 12 8.14 2.93 2.41
N ILE A 13 6.81 3.01 2.54
CA ILE A 13 5.88 2.29 1.66
C ILE A 13 6.04 2.75 0.20
N LEU A 14 6.09 4.07 -0.05
CA LEU A 14 6.30 4.61 -1.40
C LEU A 14 7.64 4.12 -1.99
N ASN A 15 8.69 4.05 -1.18
CA ASN A 15 9.99 3.55 -1.59
C ASN A 15 9.92 2.06 -1.95
N VAL A 16 9.24 1.23 -1.14
CA VAL A 16 9.03 -0.20 -1.47
C VAL A 16 8.35 -0.33 -2.84
N VAL A 17 7.33 0.47 -3.13
CA VAL A 17 6.65 0.47 -4.44
C VAL A 17 7.61 0.90 -5.56
N LYS A 18 8.33 2.02 -5.40
CA LYS A 18 9.29 2.54 -6.39
C LYS A 18 10.37 1.49 -6.72
N TYR A 19 10.92 0.82 -5.70
CA TYR A 19 11.95 -0.21 -5.89
C TYR A 19 11.40 -1.52 -6.46
N HIS A 20 10.19 -1.93 -6.07
CA HIS A 20 9.55 -3.13 -6.60
C HIS A 20 9.37 -3.03 -8.12
N TYR A 21 8.79 -1.92 -8.57
CA TYR A 21 8.46 -1.68 -9.97
C TYR A 21 9.60 -1.05 -10.78
N LYS A 22 10.72 -0.69 -10.12
CA LYS A 22 11.86 0.00 -10.74
C LYS A 22 11.45 1.27 -11.50
N MET A 23 10.52 2.03 -10.92
CA MET A 23 9.94 3.21 -11.55
C MET A 23 9.80 4.36 -10.56
N ASN A 24 9.75 5.58 -11.09
CA ASN A 24 9.26 6.73 -10.34
C ASN A 24 7.74 6.81 -10.45
N LEU A 25 7.09 7.18 -9.36
CA LEU A 25 5.66 7.47 -9.35
C LEU A 25 5.44 8.93 -9.78
N ASP A 26 4.42 9.19 -10.59
CA ASP A 26 4.08 10.56 -10.99
C ASP A 26 3.43 11.29 -9.82
N GLU A 27 4.21 12.14 -9.15
CA GLU A 27 3.79 12.86 -7.94
C GLU A 27 2.73 13.95 -8.22
N ASN A 28 2.55 14.34 -9.49
CA ASN A 28 1.50 15.27 -9.92
C ASN A 28 0.20 14.55 -10.29
N SER A 29 0.22 13.21 -10.39
CA SER A 29 -0.96 12.45 -10.77
C SER A 29 -2.01 12.44 -9.65
N PHE A 30 -3.27 12.45 -10.06
CA PHE A 30 -4.40 12.26 -9.14
C PHE A 30 -4.34 10.92 -8.39
N ASN A 31 -3.84 9.86 -9.05
CA ASN A 31 -3.68 8.55 -8.43
C ASN A 31 -2.63 8.57 -7.31
N TYR A 32 -1.51 9.27 -7.50
CA TYR A 32 -0.50 9.44 -6.48
C TYR A 32 -1.02 10.25 -5.29
N SER A 33 -1.64 11.40 -5.54
CA SER A 33 -2.22 12.23 -4.47
C SER A 33 -3.25 11.45 -3.64
N ARG A 34 -4.12 10.69 -4.32
CA ARG A 34 -5.07 9.78 -3.66
C ARG A 34 -4.34 8.72 -2.86
N PHE A 35 -3.32 8.06 -3.43
CA PHE A 35 -2.56 7.02 -2.75
C PHE A 35 -1.86 7.55 -1.49
N VAL A 36 -1.19 8.69 -1.54
CA VAL A 36 -0.53 9.31 -0.38
C VAL A 36 -1.54 9.67 0.71
N THR A 37 -2.67 10.26 0.35
CA THR A 37 -3.74 10.59 1.31
C THR A 37 -4.21 9.34 2.05
N HIS A 38 -4.43 8.28 1.29
CA HIS A 38 -4.81 6.96 1.78
C HIS A 38 -3.76 6.32 2.68
N LEU A 39 -2.48 6.37 2.30
CA LEU A 39 -1.38 5.90 3.14
C LEU A 39 -1.27 6.66 4.46
N ARG A 40 -1.60 7.96 4.50
CA ARG A 40 -1.64 8.73 5.75
C ARG A 40 -2.72 8.20 6.71
N TYR A 41 -3.93 7.97 6.21
CA TYR A 41 -5.01 7.37 7.01
C TYR A 41 -4.67 5.93 7.45
N PHE A 42 -4.05 5.14 6.57
CA PHE A 42 -3.55 3.81 6.91
C PHE A 42 -2.51 3.87 8.03
N ALA A 43 -1.48 4.72 7.89
CA ALA A 43 -0.44 4.86 8.90
C ALA A 43 -0.99 5.34 10.25
N GLN A 44 -2.00 6.22 10.24
CA GLN A 44 -2.70 6.61 11.46
C GLN A 44 -3.38 5.42 12.14
N ARG A 45 -4.19 4.63 11.40
CA ARG A 45 -4.89 3.44 11.95
C ARG A 45 -3.92 2.37 12.43
N LEU A 46 -2.83 2.15 11.70
CA LEU A 46 -1.74 1.26 12.09
C LEU A 46 -1.15 1.65 13.44
N MET A 47 -0.86 2.95 13.64
CA MET A 47 -0.33 3.46 14.91
C MET A 47 -1.33 3.37 16.07
N GLN A 48 -2.63 3.45 15.77
CA GLN A 48 -3.72 3.29 16.75
C GLN A 48 -4.05 1.81 17.03
N LYS A 49 -3.42 0.86 16.32
CA LYS A 49 -3.73 -0.59 16.37
C LYS A 49 -5.19 -0.92 16.04
N GLU A 50 -5.81 -0.10 15.20
CA GLU A 50 -7.21 -0.25 14.77
C GLU A 50 -7.35 -1.04 13.47
N LEU A 51 -6.39 -1.92 13.16
CA LEU A 51 -6.47 -2.80 11.99
C LEU A 51 -7.37 -4.00 12.29
N SER A 52 -8.67 -3.76 12.36
CA SER A 52 -9.67 -4.82 12.41
C SER A 52 -9.97 -5.35 11.00
N SER A 53 -10.32 -6.63 10.91
CA SER A 53 -10.67 -7.31 9.66
C SER A 53 -12.18 -7.52 9.56
N ALA A 54 -12.75 -7.28 8.38
CA ALA A 54 -13.93 -8.03 7.93
C ALA A 54 -13.47 -9.33 7.26
N ASP A 55 -14.25 -10.40 7.43
CA ASP A 55 -13.91 -11.75 6.95
C ASP A 55 -14.48 -11.96 5.53
N ASP A 56 -14.04 -11.14 4.56
CA ASP A 56 -14.40 -11.31 3.13
C ASP A 56 -13.26 -11.98 2.35
N ASP A 57 -13.18 -13.29 2.49
CA ASP A 57 -12.18 -14.14 1.83
C ASP A 57 -12.34 -14.17 0.31
N PHE A 58 -13.56 -13.95 -0.20
CA PHE A 58 -13.82 -13.99 -1.62
C PHE A 58 -13.17 -12.80 -2.33
N LEU A 59 -13.40 -11.58 -1.86
CA LEU A 59 -12.81 -10.38 -2.47
C LEU A 59 -11.28 -10.43 -2.41
N TYR A 60 -10.74 -10.89 -1.29
CA TYR A 60 -9.30 -11.05 -1.10
C TYR A 60 -8.67 -11.94 -2.17
N GLU A 61 -9.20 -13.16 -2.36
CA GLU A 61 -8.67 -14.08 -3.37
C GLU A 61 -8.85 -13.54 -4.80
N GLN A 62 -9.98 -12.87 -5.10
CA GLN A 62 -10.18 -12.24 -6.41
C GLN A 62 -9.14 -11.16 -6.71
N VAL A 63 -8.84 -10.30 -5.74
CA VAL A 63 -7.86 -9.20 -5.91
C VAL A 63 -6.44 -9.74 -6.00
N LYS A 64 -6.08 -10.70 -5.15
CA LYS A 64 -4.79 -11.39 -5.19
C LYS A 64 -4.53 -12.02 -6.57
N ASN A 65 -5.49 -12.78 -7.09
CA ASN A 65 -5.34 -13.47 -8.38
C ASN A 65 -5.39 -12.51 -9.58
N LYS A 66 -6.17 -11.43 -9.50
CA LYS A 66 -6.28 -10.48 -10.62
C LYS A 66 -5.11 -9.51 -10.71
N TYR A 67 -4.49 -9.18 -9.58
CA TYR A 67 -3.45 -8.15 -9.48
C TYR A 67 -2.18 -8.70 -8.83
N GLU A 68 -1.72 -9.86 -9.29
CA GLU A 68 -0.64 -10.64 -8.67
C GLU A 68 0.63 -9.84 -8.39
N GLU A 69 1.08 -9.00 -9.34
CA GLU A 69 2.29 -8.19 -9.17
C GLU A 69 2.12 -7.13 -8.07
N ALA A 70 0.98 -6.43 -8.07
CA ALA A 70 0.67 -5.46 -7.04
C ALA A 70 0.49 -6.12 -5.67
N TYR A 71 -0.07 -7.33 -5.65
CA TYR A 71 -0.19 -8.14 -4.45
C TYR A 71 1.20 -8.56 -3.92
N CYS A 72 2.12 -8.99 -4.80
CA CYS A 72 3.51 -9.24 -4.43
C CYS A 72 4.19 -8.01 -3.82
N CYS A 73 3.86 -6.81 -4.30
CA CYS A 73 4.35 -5.57 -3.69
C CYS A 73 3.72 -5.33 -2.31
N THR A 74 2.43 -5.60 -2.14
CA THR A 74 1.73 -5.55 -0.84
C THR A 74 2.38 -6.48 0.18
N GLU A 75 2.76 -7.70 -0.19
CA GLU A 75 3.46 -8.64 0.71
C GLU A 75 4.83 -8.11 1.15
N LYS A 76 5.55 -7.41 0.28
CA LYS A 76 6.82 -6.74 0.67
C LYS A 76 6.58 -5.60 1.66
N ILE A 77 5.47 -4.86 1.50
CA ILE A 77 5.06 -3.82 2.45
C ILE A 77 4.71 -4.45 3.80
N GLU A 78 3.96 -5.55 3.83
CA GLU A 78 3.67 -6.26 5.08
C GLU A 78 4.96 -6.70 5.77
N ALA A 79 5.90 -7.31 5.05
CA ALA A 79 7.18 -7.73 5.63
C ALA A 79 7.98 -6.55 6.22
N TYR A 80 7.92 -5.37 5.60
CA TYR A 80 8.49 -4.14 6.17
C TYR A 80 7.77 -3.73 7.45
N LEU A 81 6.43 -3.69 7.45
CA LEU A 81 5.62 -3.27 8.60
C LEU A 81 5.77 -4.22 9.79
N GLN A 82 5.88 -5.53 9.53
CA GLN A 82 6.13 -6.53 10.55
C GLN A 82 7.49 -6.30 11.21
N LYS A 83 8.55 -6.03 10.44
CA LYS A 83 9.89 -5.77 10.96
C LYS A 83 10.01 -4.43 11.69
N ALA A 84 9.41 -3.37 11.15
CA ALA A 84 9.57 -2.01 11.66
C ALA A 84 8.59 -1.65 12.79
N HIS A 85 7.39 -2.27 12.79
CA HIS A 85 6.28 -1.88 13.66
C HIS A 85 5.58 -3.07 14.36
N ASN A 86 6.07 -4.30 14.19
CA ASN A 86 5.46 -5.53 14.73
C ASN A 86 3.96 -5.62 14.44
N SER A 87 3.57 -5.20 13.22
CA SER A 87 2.18 -5.09 12.79
C SER A 87 1.94 -5.93 11.55
N HIS A 88 0.78 -6.57 11.48
CA HIS A 88 0.35 -7.40 10.35
C HIS A 88 -0.80 -6.71 9.63
N LEU A 89 -0.92 -6.96 8.32
CA LEU A 89 -2.02 -6.44 7.54
C LEU A 89 -3.20 -7.40 7.62
N SER A 90 -4.41 -6.86 7.79
CA SER A 90 -5.63 -7.64 7.55
C SER A 90 -5.80 -7.90 6.05
N LYS A 91 -6.66 -8.88 5.69
CA LYS A 91 -7.01 -9.16 4.29
C LYS A 91 -7.56 -7.91 3.59
N ASP A 92 -8.39 -7.12 4.27
CA ASP A 92 -8.93 -5.86 3.75
C ASP A 92 -7.84 -4.84 3.44
N GLU A 93 -6.86 -4.67 4.33
CA GLU A 93 -5.73 -3.76 4.09
C GLU A 93 -4.85 -4.27 2.95
N LYS A 94 -4.68 -5.59 2.81
CA LYS A 94 -3.96 -6.18 1.67
C LYS A 94 -4.70 -5.92 0.36
N VAL A 95 -6.02 -6.10 0.31
CA VAL A 95 -6.86 -5.78 -0.85
C VAL A 95 -6.70 -4.31 -1.22
N TYR A 96 -6.86 -3.44 -0.23
CA TYR A 96 -6.76 -2.00 -0.38
C TYR A 96 -5.42 -1.57 -0.97
N LEU A 97 -4.31 -1.96 -0.33
CA LEU A 97 -2.96 -1.61 -0.81
C LEU A 97 -2.73 -2.14 -2.22
N THR A 98 -3.13 -3.38 -2.50
CA THR A 98 -2.98 -4.01 -3.82
C THR A 98 -3.68 -3.19 -4.91
N LEU A 99 -4.92 -2.77 -4.68
CA LEU A 99 -5.68 -1.97 -5.64
C LEU A 99 -5.06 -0.58 -5.85
N HIS A 100 -4.58 0.07 -4.78
CA HIS A 100 -3.96 1.38 -4.87
C HIS A 100 -2.59 1.35 -5.56
N ILE A 101 -1.77 0.34 -5.25
CA ILE A 101 -0.49 0.08 -5.92
C ILE A 101 -0.73 -0.13 -7.40
N HIS A 102 -1.64 -1.03 -7.76
CA HIS A 102 -1.96 -1.28 -9.17
C HIS A 102 -2.38 0.00 -9.91
N ARG A 103 -3.20 0.87 -9.29
CA ARG A 103 -3.64 2.12 -9.92
C ARG A 103 -2.53 3.15 -10.09
N VAL A 104 -1.60 3.25 -9.14
CA VAL A 104 -0.51 4.23 -9.20
C VAL A 104 0.62 3.78 -10.13
N THR A 105 0.79 2.47 -10.34
CA THR A 105 1.83 1.93 -11.22
C THR A 105 1.36 1.76 -12.68
N LYS A 106 0.12 1.32 -12.91
CA LYS A 106 -0.34 0.99 -14.27
C LYS A 106 -0.63 2.20 -15.18
N ARG A 107 -0.90 3.40 -14.62
CA ARG A 107 -1.14 4.59 -15.47
C ARG A 107 0.11 5.17 -16.13
N ASN A 108 1.30 4.75 -15.72
CA ASN A 108 2.55 5.17 -16.38
C ASN A 108 2.88 4.35 -17.63
N GLU A 109 2.12 3.29 -17.93
CA GLU A 109 2.34 2.44 -19.13
C GLU A 109 1.57 2.91 -20.38
N LEU A 110 0.71 3.94 -20.27
CA LEU A 110 -0.14 4.40 -21.38
C LEU A 110 0.42 5.61 -22.16
N CYS A 111 1.71 5.92 -21.99
CA CYS A 111 2.42 6.83 -22.88
C CYS A 111 3.56 6.10 -23.57
N ASN A 112 3.20 5.33 -24.61
CA ASN A 112 4.07 5.01 -25.74
C ASN A 112 3.35 5.48 -27.01
#